data_AF-N9KN29-F1
#
_entry.id   AF-N9KN29-F1
#
_cell.length_a   1.000
_cell.length_b   1.000
_cell.length_c   1.000
_cell.angle_alpha   90.00
_cell.angle_beta   90.00
_cell.angle_gamma   90.00
#
_symmetry.space_group_name_H-M   'P 1'
#
loop_
_entity.id
_entity.type
_entity.pdbx_description
1 polymer ?
#
loop_
_entity_poly.entity_id
_entity_poly.type
_entity_poly.pdbx_seq_one_letter_code
_entity_poly.pdbx_strand_id
1 'polypeptide(L)'
;MIYDHQVNMSEVYAPVQANIMVRSQSEQRPKKPTQKATVRNASGAGNGQRINIEKFTSYLQGITRNTSTQKCARSIRVGLQSSGAKIVNHPVAAADWGNTLMQLGYKKINASFDRPKKGDIYIIDRTQGHKYGHIAAYSGSAWVSDFKQRDHAVYRNKNVTYSYYRLETYF
;
A
#
# COMPACT_ATOMS: atom_id res chain seq x y z
N MET A 1 6.50 32.53 59.60
CA MET A 1 5.34 31.64 59.44
C MET A 1 5.86 30.23 59.22
N ILE A 2 5.38 29.32 60.05
CA ILE A 2 5.66 27.87 60.10
C ILE A 2 5.17 27.22 58.80
N TYR A 3 5.93 26.29 58.22
CA TYR A 3 5.44 24.95 57.87
C TYR A 3 6.60 23.95 57.81
N ASP A 4 6.48 22.97 58.70
CA ASP A 4 7.20 21.72 58.83
C ASP A 4 6.78 20.75 57.70
N HIS A 5 7.69 19.91 57.21
CA HIS A 5 7.47 18.46 57.07
C HIS A 5 8.74 17.75 56.60
N GLN A 6 9.24 16.89 57.48
CA GLN A 6 10.22 15.84 57.21
C GLN A 6 9.56 14.68 56.45
N VAL A 7 10.27 14.03 55.53
CA VAL A 7 10.50 12.57 55.56
C VAL A 7 11.62 12.16 54.60
N ASN A 8 12.53 11.36 55.15
CA ASN A 8 13.66 10.68 54.53
C ASN A 8 13.24 9.23 54.25
N MET A 9 13.50 8.69 53.06
CA MET A 9 13.62 7.23 52.84
C MET A 9 14.25 6.95 51.47
N SER A 10 15.54 6.66 51.51
CA SER A 10 16.31 5.98 50.46
C SER A 10 15.95 4.50 50.45
N GLU A 11 15.51 3.96 49.31
CA GLU A 11 15.46 2.51 49.12
C GLU A 11 16.00 2.12 47.74
N VAL A 12 17.12 1.40 47.83
CA VAL A 12 17.83 0.70 46.77
C VAL A 12 17.14 -0.65 46.60
N TYR A 13 16.76 -1.04 45.37
CA TYR A 13 16.53 -2.46 45.08
C TYR A 13 16.97 -2.84 43.67
N ALA A 14 17.68 -3.97 43.64
CA ALA A 14 18.48 -4.52 42.54
C ALA A 14 17.66 -5.51 41.67
N PRO A 15 18.24 -6.10 40.59
CA PRO A 15 17.48 -6.71 39.49
C PRO A 15 17.01 -8.13 39.78
N VAL A 16 15.81 -8.49 39.29
CA VAL A 16 15.26 -9.85 39.38
C VAL A 16 15.60 -10.66 38.12
N GLN A 17 16.18 -11.84 38.35
CA GLN A 17 16.60 -12.82 37.35
C GLN A 17 15.39 -13.59 36.78
N ALA A 18 15.37 -13.81 35.46
CA ALA A 18 14.38 -14.65 34.79
C ALA A 18 14.87 -16.10 34.68
N ASN A 19 14.23 -17.02 35.39
CA ASN A 19 14.47 -18.46 35.26
C ASN A 19 13.53 -19.05 34.21
N ILE A 20 14.09 -19.50 33.08
CA ILE A 20 13.38 -20.21 32.02
C ILE A 20 13.30 -21.69 32.41
N MET A 21 12.10 -22.18 32.73
CA MET A 21 11.85 -23.60 32.98
C MET A 21 11.24 -24.23 31.71
N VAL A 22 12.06 -25.00 30.98
CA VAL A 22 11.62 -25.82 29.84
C VAL A 22 10.99 -27.10 30.39
N ARG A 23 9.70 -27.33 30.14
CA ARG A 23 9.03 -28.61 30.40
C ARG A 23 8.65 -29.27 29.08
N SER A 24 9.37 -30.34 28.73
CA SER A 24 8.94 -31.35 27.77
C SER A 24 7.74 -32.11 28.32
N GLN A 25 6.74 -32.37 27.47
CA GLN A 25 5.91 -33.56 27.56
C GLN A 25 5.27 -33.86 26.19
N SER A 26 5.48 -35.10 25.77
CA SER A 26 4.95 -35.78 24.59
C SER A 26 3.55 -36.31 24.85
N GLU A 27 2.62 -36.20 23.89
CA GLU A 27 1.42 -37.05 23.85
C GLU A 27 0.75 -37.09 22.46
N GLN A 28 -0.03 -38.15 22.25
CA GLN A 28 -0.24 -38.88 20.99
C GLN A 28 -1.47 -38.40 20.17
N ARG A 29 -1.47 -38.77 18.87
CA ARG A 29 -2.51 -38.53 17.84
C ARG A 29 -3.90 -39.13 18.17
N PRO A 30 -4.95 -38.62 17.49
CA PRO A 30 -5.65 -39.44 16.49
C PRO A 30 -5.84 -38.75 15.11
N LYS A 31 -6.18 -39.54 14.07
CA LYS A 31 -6.22 -39.16 12.63
C LYS A 31 -7.62 -38.72 12.13
N LYS A 32 -7.57 -37.89 11.05
CA LYS A 32 -8.54 -37.57 9.96
C LYS A 32 -9.49 -36.35 10.14
N PRO A 33 -9.93 -35.69 9.03
CA PRO A 33 -9.61 -35.88 7.61
C PRO A 33 -8.96 -34.68 6.92
N THR A 34 -8.23 -34.98 5.85
CA THR A 34 -7.75 -34.06 4.82
C THR A 34 -8.88 -33.24 4.18
N GLN A 35 -8.75 -31.91 4.20
CA GLN A 35 -9.28 -31.06 3.13
C GLN A 35 -8.11 -30.32 2.48
N LYS A 36 -7.66 -30.90 1.36
CA LYS A 36 -7.01 -30.16 0.28
C LYS A 36 -8.08 -29.25 -0.34
N ALA A 37 -7.84 -27.95 -0.35
CA ALA A 37 -8.33 -27.03 -1.37
C ALA A 37 -7.28 -25.90 -1.49
N THR A 38 -6.11 -26.16 -2.07
CA THR A 38 -5.79 -25.76 -3.45
C THR A 38 -6.44 -24.44 -3.89
N VAL A 39 -5.77 -23.33 -3.60
CA VAL A 39 -5.67 -22.25 -4.59
C VAL A 39 -4.18 -22.04 -4.88
N ARG A 40 -3.56 -23.08 -5.44
CA ARG A 40 -2.36 -22.91 -6.25
C ARG A 40 -2.88 -22.37 -7.57
N ASN A 41 -3.08 -21.06 -7.67
CA ASN A 41 -3.35 -20.47 -8.98
C ASN A 41 -2.09 -20.66 -9.80
N ALA A 42 -2.21 -21.63 -10.70
CA ALA A 42 -1.19 -22.10 -11.59
C ALA A 42 -0.48 -20.91 -12.24
N SER A 43 0.84 -21.00 -12.17
CA SER A 43 1.79 -20.44 -13.12
C SER A 43 1.37 -20.79 -14.55
N GLY A 44 0.48 -19.97 -15.10
CA GLY A 44 0.30 -19.83 -16.54
C GLY A 44 1.46 -19.01 -17.06
N ALA A 45 2.34 -19.67 -17.79
CA ALA A 45 3.45 -19.09 -18.52
C ALA A 45 2.93 -17.99 -19.46
N GLY A 46 3.18 -16.76 -19.06
CA GLY A 46 3.21 -15.59 -19.92
C GLY A 46 4.28 -14.69 -19.33
N ASN A 47 5.12 -14.09 -20.16
CA ASN A 47 6.09 -13.07 -19.78
C ASN A 47 5.39 -11.77 -19.33
N GLY A 48 4.44 -11.88 -18.39
CA GLY A 48 3.67 -10.81 -17.79
C GLY A 48 3.97 -10.82 -16.30
N GLN A 49 4.55 -9.73 -15.81
CA GLN A 49 4.86 -9.56 -14.41
C GLN A 49 3.56 -9.60 -13.60
N ARG A 50 3.37 -10.66 -12.79
CA ARG A 50 2.12 -10.84 -12.04
C ARG A 50 2.09 -9.93 -10.81
N ILE A 51 1.40 -8.81 -10.93
CA ILE A 51 1.09 -7.90 -9.83
C ILE A 51 -0.08 -8.46 -9.03
N ASN A 52 0.10 -8.64 -7.72
CA ASN A 52 -0.98 -9.03 -6.82
C ASN A 52 -1.80 -7.80 -6.40
N ILE A 53 -2.93 -7.58 -7.06
CA ILE A 53 -3.79 -6.41 -6.79
C ILE A 53 -4.23 -6.34 -5.33
N GLU A 54 -4.57 -7.44 -4.68
CA GLU A 54 -5.00 -7.42 -3.27
C GLU A 54 -3.89 -6.97 -2.32
N LYS A 55 -2.63 -7.36 -2.58
CA LYS A 55 -1.47 -6.85 -1.82
C LYS A 55 -1.27 -5.36 -2.07
N PHE A 56 -1.39 -4.92 -3.33
CA PHE A 56 -1.25 -3.51 -3.67
C PHE A 56 -2.33 -2.66 -2.97
N THR A 57 -3.60 -3.08 -3.05
CA THR A 57 -4.68 -2.35 -2.39
C THR A 57 -4.59 -2.42 -0.87
N SER A 58 -4.14 -3.54 -0.30
CA SER A 58 -3.88 -3.64 1.14
C SER A 58 -2.81 -2.63 1.60
N TYR A 59 -1.75 -2.45 0.81
CA TYR A 59 -0.74 -1.41 1.08
C TYR A 59 -1.38 -0.01 1.07
N LEU A 60 -2.21 0.29 0.08
CA LEU A 60 -2.90 1.59 -0.02
C LEU A 60 -3.85 1.83 1.16
N GLN A 61 -4.56 0.79 1.62
CA GLN A 61 -5.46 0.87 2.78
C GLN A 61 -4.70 1.19 4.08
N GLY A 62 -3.43 0.82 4.18
CA GLY A 62 -2.56 1.19 5.30
C GLY A 62 -2.16 2.68 5.33
N ILE A 63 -2.41 3.43 4.26
CA ILE A 63 -2.13 4.87 4.20
C ILE A 63 -3.31 5.64 4.80
N THR A 64 -3.14 6.11 6.04
CA THR A 64 -4.19 6.80 6.82
C THR A 64 -4.06 8.33 6.82
N ARG A 65 -2.98 8.88 6.25
CA ARG A 65 -2.75 10.33 6.18
C ARG A 65 -3.81 10.98 5.31
N ASN A 66 -4.24 12.19 5.68
CA ASN A 66 -5.24 12.97 4.94
C ASN A 66 -4.63 14.18 4.20
N THR A 67 -3.30 14.34 4.25
CA THR A 67 -2.56 15.46 3.66
C THR A 67 -1.38 14.96 2.86
N SER A 68 -1.08 15.63 1.74
CA SER A 68 0.01 15.23 0.84
C SER A 68 1.38 15.43 1.48
N THR A 69 2.27 14.49 1.22
CA THR A 69 3.71 14.54 1.53
C THR A 69 4.54 14.85 0.28
N GLN A 70 3.90 15.16 -0.85
CA GLN A 70 4.51 15.42 -2.15
C GLN A 70 5.32 14.22 -2.70
N LYS A 71 4.99 13.00 -2.25
CA LYS A 71 5.71 11.77 -2.59
C LYS A 71 4.80 10.75 -3.26
N CYS A 72 3.76 11.20 -3.96
CA CYS A 72 2.76 10.35 -4.61
C CYS A 72 3.38 9.26 -5.51
N ALA A 73 4.28 9.63 -6.42
CA ALA A 73 4.99 8.70 -7.29
C ALA A 73 5.78 7.64 -6.51
N ARG A 74 6.46 8.05 -5.44
CA ARG A 74 7.21 7.12 -4.57
C ARG A 74 6.28 6.16 -3.83
N SER A 75 5.16 6.65 -3.31
CA SER A 75 4.18 5.81 -2.58
C SER A 75 3.61 4.73 -3.49
N ILE A 76 3.14 5.11 -4.69
CA ILE A 76 2.62 4.16 -5.68
C ILE A 76 3.68 3.16 -6.11
N ARG A 77 4.93 3.61 -6.34
CA ARG A 77 6.07 2.72 -6.62
C ARG A 77 6.24 1.64 -5.55
N VAL A 78 6.30 2.04 -4.28
CA VAL A 78 6.50 1.11 -3.16
C VAL A 78 5.33 0.14 -3.05
N GLY A 79 4.10 0.62 -3.21
CA GLY A 79 2.92 -0.24 -3.24
C GLY A 79 2.99 -1.29 -4.34
N LEU A 80 3.30 -0.86 -5.58
CA LEU A 80 3.47 -1.77 -6.71
C LEU A 80 4.59 -2.78 -6.46
N GLN A 81 5.75 -2.35 -5.96
CA GLN A 81 6.87 -3.25 -5.63
C GLN A 81 6.49 -4.28 -4.56
N SER A 82 5.79 -3.86 -3.51
CA SER A 82 5.31 -4.76 -2.45
C SER A 82 4.32 -5.82 -2.95
N SER A 83 3.65 -5.54 -4.07
CA SER A 83 2.72 -6.45 -4.73
C SER A 83 3.36 -7.38 -5.76
N GLY A 84 4.68 -7.30 -5.95
CA GLY A 84 5.44 -8.16 -6.87
C GLY A 84 5.83 -7.49 -8.20
N ALA A 85 5.53 -6.20 -8.39
CA ALA A 85 6.01 -5.46 -9.55
C ALA A 85 7.53 -5.29 -9.50
N LYS A 86 8.23 -5.67 -10.57
CA LYS A 86 9.65 -5.34 -10.80
C LYS A 86 9.69 -4.13 -11.72
N ILE A 87 9.85 -2.97 -11.08
CA ILE A 87 9.92 -1.68 -11.75
C ILE A 87 11.39 -1.42 -12.12
N VAL A 88 11.69 -1.40 -13.41
CA VAL A 88 13.04 -1.09 -13.93
C VAL A 88 13.23 0.41 -14.04
N ASN A 89 12.26 1.13 -14.59
CA ASN A 89 12.27 2.58 -14.69
C ASN A 89 11.34 3.22 -13.66
N HIS A 90 11.87 4.13 -12.85
CA HIS A 90 11.14 4.80 -11.76
C HIS A 90 11.14 6.33 -11.92
N PRO A 91 10.30 6.88 -12.83
CA PRO A 91 10.22 8.31 -13.03
C PRO A 91 9.94 9.06 -11.73
N VAL A 92 10.61 10.19 -11.54
CA VAL A 92 10.39 11.07 -10.37
C VAL A 92 9.04 11.78 -10.51
N ALA A 93 8.71 12.27 -11.71
CA ALA A 93 7.45 12.92 -11.99
C ALA A 93 6.32 11.89 -12.09
N ALA A 94 5.20 12.15 -11.42
CA ALA A 94 4.01 11.33 -11.45
C ALA A 94 3.40 11.23 -12.87
N ALA A 95 3.45 12.31 -13.64
CA ALA A 95 2.95 12.36 -15.02
C ALA A 95 3.65 11.35 -15.96
N ASP A 96 4.90 10.97 -15.68
CA ASP A 96 5.69 10.10 -16.57
C ASP A 96 5.49 8.60 -16.30
N TRP A 97 4.66 8.24 -15.31
CA TRP A 97 4.45 6.85 -14.91
C TRP A 97 3.69 6.01 -15.94
N GLY A 98 3.02 6.62 -16.92
CA GLY A 98 2.17 5.92 -17.87
C GLY A 98 2.88 4.76 -18.59
N ASN A 99 4.09 5.00 -19.11
CA ASN A 99 4.86 3.97 -19.81
C ASN A 99 5.31 2.84 -18.86
N THR A 100 5.73 3.18 -17.65
CA THR A 100 6.07 2.19 -16.62
C THR A 100 4.85 1.32 -16.30
N LEU A 101 3.68 1.92 -16.07
CA LEU A 101 2.45 1.15 -15.80
C LEU A 101 2.10 0.20 -16.96
N MET A 102 2.26 0.65 -18.20
CA MET A 102 2.01 -0.21 -19.38
C MET A 102 2.99 -1.38 -19.46
N GLN A 103 4.27 -1.18 -19.14
CA GLN A 103 5.26 -2.27 -19.04
C GLN A 103 4.93 -3.26 -17.92
N LEU A 104 4.30 -2.78 -16.85
CA LEU A 104 3.78 -3.60 -15.76
C LEU A 104 2.49 -4.37 -16.12
N GLY A 105 1.97 -4.19 -17.33
CA GLY A 105 0.78 -4.87 -17.84
C GLY A 105 -0.52 -4.08 -17.66
N TYR A 106 -0.48 -2.84 -17.15
CA TYR A 106 -1.68 -1.99 -17.13
C TYR A 106 -2.06 -1.55 -18.54
N LYS A 107 -3.36 -1.46 -18.78
CA LYS A 107 -3.90 -0.88 -20.02
C LYS A 107 -4.44 0.50 -19.72
N LYS A 108 -4.12 1.46 -20.60
CA LYS A 108 -4.77 2.77 -20.58
C LYS A 108 -6.23 2.58 -21.03
N ILE A 109 -7.16 3.06 -20.22
CA ILE A 109 -8.60 3.00 -20.51
C ILE A 109 -9.22 4.39 -20.39
N ASN A 110 -10.46 4.52 -20.82
CA ASN A 110 -11.25 5.72 -20.56
C ASN A 110 -11.44 5.89 -19.05
N ALA A 111 -11.42 7.15 -18.60
CA ALA A 111 -11.65 7.48 -17.21
C ALA A 111 -13.00 6.93 -16.73
N SER A 112 -12.96 6.18 -15.64
CA SER A 112 -14.13 5.52 -15.05
C SER A 112 -14.19 5.84 -13.56
N PHE A 113 -14.15 7.14 -13.23
CA PHE A 113 -14.15 7.62 -11.84
C PHE A 113 -15.45 7.31 -11.09
N ASP A 114 -16.58 7.11 -11.79
CA ASP A 114 -17.86 6.74 -11.19
C ASP A 114 -17.93 5.26 -10.77
N ARG A 115 -17.12 4.41 -11.40
CA ARG A 115 -17.06 2.96 -11.14
C ARG A 115 -15.61 2.46 -11.09
N PRO A 116 -14.80 2.98 -10.15
CA PRO A 116 -13.41 2.57 -10.03
C PRO A 116 -13.34 1.12 -9.52
N LYS A 117 -12.36 0.37 -10.01
CA LYS A 117 -12.04 -0.98 -9.55
C LYS A 117 -10.78 -0.95 -8.70
N LYS A 118 -10.68 -1.91 -7.78
CA LYS A 118 -9.47 -2.12 -6.96
C LYS A 118 -8.23 -2.17 -7.85
N GLY A 119 -7.21 -1.39 -7.49
CA GLY A 119 -5.95 -1.34 -8.20
C GLY A 119 -5.97 -0.48 -9.45
N ASP A 120 -7.08 0.17 -9.80
CA ASP A 120 -7.07 1.20 -10.85
C ASP A 120 -6.14 2.34 -10.47
N ILE A 121 -5.44 2.90 -11.45
CA ILE A 121 -4.49 3.99 -11.26
C ILE A 121 -4.88 5.12 -12.20
N TYR A 122 -4.92 6.35 -11.69
CA TYR A 122 -4.98 7.51 -12.55
C TYR A 122 -3.73 8.38 -12.37
N ILE A 123 -3.41 9.10 -13.43
CA ILE A 123 -2.35 10.08 -13.52
C ILE A 123 -3.00 11.40 -13.93
N ILE A 124 -2.62 12.48 -13.25
CA ILE A 124 -2.89 13.85 -13.70
C ILE A 124 -1.61 14.38 -14.34
N ASP A 125 -1.74 14.89 -15.55
CA ASP A 125 -0.62 15.49 -16.27
C ASP A 125 -0.08 16.75 -15.57
N ARG A 126 1.07 17.21 -16.06
CA ARG A 126 1.67 18.46 -15.58
C ARG A 126 0.72 19.63 -15.84
N THR A 127 0.66 20.54 -14.89
CA THR A 127 -0.02 21.83 -15.04
C THR A 127 0.92 22.96 -14.63
N GLN A 128 0.53 24.21 -14.89
CA GLN A 128 1.30 25.39 -14.47
C GLN A 128 1.63 25.39 -12.97
N GLY A 129 0.70 24.94 -12.12
CA GLY A 129 0.91 24.84 -10.67
C GLY A 129 1.54 23.53 -10.19
N HIS A 130 1.56 22.49 -11.05
CA HIS A 130 1.96 21.13 -10.66
C HIS A 130 2.90 20.52 -11.71
N LYS A 131 4.20 20.87 -11.61
CA LYS A 131 5.25 20.50 -12.57
C LYS A 131 5.54 19.00 -12.66
N TYR A 132 5.21 18.23 -11.62
CA TYR A 132 5.42 16.79 -11.59
C TYR A 132 4.16 15.97 -11.90
N GLY A 133 3.00 16.61 -12.04
CA GLY A 133 1.71 15.92 -12.14
C GLY A 133 1.26 15.29 -10.82
N HIS A 134 0.29 14.37 -10.89
CA HIS A 134 -0.17 13.57 -9.74
C HIS A 134 -0.42 12.12 -10.14
N ILE A 135 -0.30 11.19 -9.21
CA ILE A 135 -0.65 9.79 -9.42
C ILE A 135 -1.30 9.23 -8.17
N ALA A 136 -2.40 8.50 -8.35
CA ALA A 136 -3.10 7.83 -7.27
C ALA A 136 -3.73 6.53 -7.75
N ALA A 137 -3.97 5.63 -6.81
CA ALA A 137 -4.54 4.32 -7.05
C ALA A 137 -5.79 4.10 -6.18
N TYR A 138 -6.75 3.32 -6.69
CA TYR A 138 -7.97 3.02 -5.97
C TYR A 138 -7.78 1.80 -5.07
N SER A 139 -7.94 2.01 -3.75
CA SER A 139 -7.78 0.95 -2.75
C SER A 139 -8.95 -0.05 -2.68
N GLY A 140 -10.03 0.21 -3.43
CA GLY A 140 -11.32 -0.47 -3.29
C GLY A 140 -12.35 0.33 -2.49
N SER A 141 -11.92 1.36 -1.76
CA SER A 141 -12.81 2.24 -1.00
C SER A 141 -12.51 3.72 -1.19
N ALA A 142 -11.27 4.09 -1.50
CA ALA A 142 -10.86 5.47 -1.72
C ALA A 142 -9.70 5.56 -2.71
N TRP A 143 -9.53 6.76 -3.29
CA TRP A 143 -8.33 7.12 -4.03
C TRP A 143 -7.19 7.42 -3.06
N VAL A 144 -6.03 6.81 -3.29
CA VAL A 144 -4.87 6.91 -2.40
C VAL A 144 -3.61 7.12 -3.23
N SER A 145 -2.83 8.14 -2.88
CA SER A 145 -1.49 8.39 -3.41
C SER A 145 -0.44 8.09 -2.35
N ASP A 146 0.18 9.12 -1.82
CA ASP A 146 0.91 9.20 -0.55
C ASP A 146 0.01 9.57 0.64
N PHE A 147 -1.25 9.93 0.36
CA PHE A 147 -2.30 10.19 1.34
C PHE A 147 -3.64 9.69 0.81
N LYS A 148 -4.59 9.49 1.72
CA LYS A 148 -5.98 9.17 1.39
C LYS A 148 -6.68 10.44 0.92
N GLN A 149 -7.21 10.40 -0.29
CA GLN A 149 -7.92 11.52 -0.89
C GLN A 149 -9.41 11.44 -0.60
N ARG A 150 -10.06 12.60 -0.55
CA ARG A 150 -11.53 12.68 -0.50
C ARG A 150 -12.16 12.31 -1.84
N ASP A 151 -11.50 12.64 -2.93
CA ASP A 151 -11.95 12.40 -4.29
C ASP A 151 -10.76 12.29 -5.27
N HIS A 152 -11.01 11.89 -6.52
CA HIS A 152 -10.03 11.86 -7.62
C HIS A 152 -9.59 13.27 -8.07
N ALA A 153 -10.46 14.27 -7.91
CA ALA A 153 -10.17 15.67 -8.21
C ALA A 153 -9.32 16.33 -7.11
N VAL A 154 -8.00 16.09 -7.14
CA VAL A 154 -7.06 16.63 -6.15
C VAL A 154 -6.71 18.10 -6.43
N TYR A 155 -6.71 18.51 -7.69
CA TYR A 155 -6.45 19.88 -8.10
C TYR A 155 -7.77 20.61 -8.32
N ARG A 156 -7.88 21.83 -7.78
CA ARG A 156 -9.07 22.69 -7.96
C ARG A 156 -9.16 23.31 -9.36
N ASN A 157 -8.10 23.18 -10.16
CA ASN A 157 -8.05 23.69 -11.53
C ASN A 157 -8.91 22.85 -12.46
N LYS A 158 -9.74 23.51 -13.28
CA LYS A 158 -10.64 22.84 -14.22
C LYS A 158 -9.91 22.24 -15.44
N ASN A 159 -8.70 22.71 -15.75
CA ASN A 159 -7.93 22.27 -16.93
C ASN A 159 -6.87 21.24 -16.54
N VAL A 160 -7.32 20.08 -16.06
CA VAL A 160 -6.45 18.94 -15.76
C VAL A 160 -6.73 17.79 -16.72
N THR A 161 -5.67 17.21 -17.28
CA THR A 161 -5.77 16.03 -18.13
C THR A 161 -5.55 14.79 -17.29
N TYR A 162 -6.46 13.83 -17.40
CA TYR A 162 -6.38 12.55 -16.72
C TYR A 162 -5.98 11.43 -17.69
N SER A 163 -5.04 10.59 -17.27
CA SER A 163 -4.80 9.28 -17.87
C SER A 163 -5.18 8.20 -16.87
N TYR A 164 -6.02 7.25 -17.29
CA TYR A 164 -6.54 6.18 -16.43
C TYR A 164 -6.02 4.82 -16.86
N TYR A 165 -5.63 3.99 -15.90
CA TYR A 165 -4.96 2.72 -16.11
C TYR A 165 -5.64 1.64 -15.28
N ARG A 166 -5.88 0.49 -15.90
CA ARG A 166 -6.47 -0.68 -15.24
C ARG A 166 -5.65 -1.91 -15.59
N LEU A 167 -5.35 -2.72 -14.58
CA LEU A 167 -4.76 -4.04 -14.80
C LEU A 167 -5.87 -4.99 -15.21
N GLU A 168 -5.70 -5.68 -16.33
CA GLU A 168 -6.66 -6.69 -16.78
C GLU A 168 -6.42 -7.97 -15.97
N THR A 169 -7.10 -8.08 -14.84
CA THR A 169 -7.16 -9.34 -14.09
C THR A 169 -8.11 -10.27 -14.83
N TYR A 170 -7.58 -11.31 -15.46
CA TYR A 170 -8.37 -12.43 -15.97
C TYR A 170 -9.24 -12.98 -14.83
N PHE A 171 -10.55 -12.99 -15.06
CA PHE A 171 -11.57 -13.51 -14.14
C PHE A 171 -11.41 -15.02 -13.93
#